data_AF-A0A6T8MJU4-F1
#
_entry.id   AF-A0A6T8MJU4-F1
#
_cell.length_a   1.000
_cell.length_b   1.000
_cell.length_c   1.000
_cell.angle_alpha   90.00
_cell.angle_beta   90.00
_cell.angle_gamma   90.00
#
_symmetry.space_group_name_H-M   'P 1'
#
loop_
_entity.id
_entity.type
_entity.pdbx_description
1 polymer ?
#
loop_
_entity_poly.entity_id
_entity_poly.type
_entity_poly.pdbx_seq_one_letter_code
_entity_poly.pdbx_strand_id
1 'polypeptide(L)'
;MGRISAPALCATLLFSSLLESSAFIPLALRPPQPAVLRAVPSARSVRGGGLVGTRMVTQEMAEAVQGLHAGGVDGGTLLAMADQGNNLAGKFFQFSLLPYLSFLYFLGQGANSTPKMGNFGFRYLLLFVIATIPTGIISKASFGVSLADADWLHGSAELLLTVTNLLIVYGFRQSMGRGDPNFMNSTVKNVALAVLAAVGLTAATGVPVFGFGAHTPFLGGIGDLPSSALPSFLHSEPVNALTIPTWAIHFSSVYEWIFAMGLVWKYAEVSGNEKWKGLTWGMLPLHASGVAACTYHWWYNSPELAFLVALQAGLTALGNTTVAIAALRIALSNGFEFKAPSLPGQGEDGEGQGEAQAAAITAQPAILEESDAALLAKLSAATIVSAYVCKYSELALGEFPFTPNPLIACLMVAAPPALIAKQYLDKSSE
;
A
#
# COMPACT_ATOMS: atom_id res chain seq x y z
N MET A 1 18.77 18.78 30.14
CA MET A 1 17.57 18.82 29.26
C MET A 1 18.01 19.34 27.91
N GLY A 2 18.03 18.48 26.89
CA GLY A 2 18.43 18.88 25.54
C GLY A 2 17.36 19.75 24.88
N ARG A 3 17.77 20.76 24.11
CA ARG A 3 16.85 21.48 23.22
C ARG A 3 16.57 20.59 22.01
N ILE A 4 15.30 20.35 21.70
CA ILE A 4 14.91 19.80 20.39
C ILE A 4 15.37 20.83 19.35
N SER A 5 16.19 20.40 18.39
CA SER A 5 16.75 21.29 17.39
C SER A 5 15.70 21.69 16.34
N ALA A 6 15.76 22.93 15.90
CA ALA A 6 14.79 23.50 14.94
C ALA A 6 14.60 22.71 13.62
N PRO A 7 15.59 21.99 13.06
CA PRO A 7 15.39 21.25 11.81
C PRO A 7 14.40 20.09 11.91
N ALA A 8 14.29 19.42 13.06
CA ALA A 8 13.30 18.35 13.27
C ALA A 8 11.86 18.92 13.20
N LEU A 9 11.65 20.12 13.77
CA LEU A 9 10.41 20.87 13.54
C LEU A 9 10.27 21.26 12.07
N CYS A 10 11.32 21.67 11.37
CA CYS A 10 11.23 22.11 9.96
C CYS A 10 10.67 21.02 9.02
N ALA A 11 11.12 19.77 9.16
CA ALA A 11 10.57 18.66 8.37
C ALA A 11 9.08 18.39 8.69
N THR A 12 8.73 18.34 9.98
CA THR A 12 7.32 18.17 10.39
C THR A 12 6.45 19.38 10.00
N LEU A 13 6.98 20.60 10.02
CA LEU A 13 6.29 21.83 9.63
C LEU A 13 6.19 22.02 8.12
N LEU A 14 7.09 21.46 7.31
CA LEU A 14 6.89 21.38 5.86
C LEU A 14 5.77 20.39 5.52
N PHE A 15 5.74 19.23 6.19
CA PHE A 15 4.63 18.28 6.06
C PHE A 15 3.30 18.88 6.57
N SER A 16 3.32 19.61 7.70
CA SER A 16 2.17 20.32 8.24
C SER A 16 1.74 21.47 7.34
N SER A 17 2.66 22.28 6.79
CA SER A 17 2.35 23.40 5.89
C SER A 17 1.72 22.94 4.58
N LEU A 18 2.15 21.79 4.03
CA LEU A 18 1.48 21.17 2.88
C LEU A 18 0.05 20.71 3.23
N LEU A 19 -0.18 20.19 4.44
CA LEU A 19 -1.51 19.81 4.95
C LEU A 19 -2.39 21.01 5.38
N GLU A 20 -1.78 22.11 5.83
CA GLU A 20 -2.42 23.34 6.29
C GLU A 20 -2.73 24.30 5.14
N SER A 21 -2.10 24.14 3.98
CA SER A 21 -2.41 24.88 2.75
C SER A 21 -3.84 24.56 2.27
N SER A 22 -4.80 25.37 2.73
CA SER A 22 -6.20 24.96 2.96
C SER A 22 -7.08 24.98 1.69
N ALA A 23 -6.54 24.51 0.57
CA ALA A 23 -7.25 24.38 -0.70
C ALA A 23 -7.81 22.95 -0.96
N PHE A 24 -7.51 21.98 -0.10
CA PHE A 24 -7.88 20.58 -0.28
C PHE A 24 -9.27 20.23 0.30
N ILE A 25 -10.31 20.85 -0.27
CA ILE A 25 -11.76 20.53 -0.14
C ILE A 25 -12.46 20.99 1.16
N PRO A 26 -13.18 22.12 1.10
CA PRO A 26 -14.37 22.39 1.92
C PRO A 26 -15.65 22.12 1.10
N LEU A 27 -16.36 21.02 1.35
CA LEU A 27 -17.57 20.66 0.59
C LEU A 27 -18.72 20.17 1.48
N ALA A 28 -19.35 21.11 2.19
CA ALA A 28 -20.55 20.85 2.98
C ALA A 28 -21.83 20.84 2.11
N LEU A 29 -22.85 20.04 2.48
CA LEU A 29 -24.28 20.43 2.43
C LEU A 29 -25.24 19.40 3.09
N ARG A 30 -26.46 19.88 3.37
CA ARG A 30 -27.53 19.34 4.25
C ARG A 30 -27.93 17.84 4.13
N PRO A 31 -28.42 17.23 5.23
CA PRO A 31 -29.01 15.89 5.25
C PRO A 31 -30.54 15.84 4.95
N PRO A 32 -31.06 14.73 4.39
CA PRO A 32 -32.49 14.38 4.34
C PRO A 32 -32.92 13.41 5.47
N GLN A 33 -34.24 13.15 5.59
CA GLN A 33 -34.84 12.34 6.68
C GLN A 33 -34.96 10.83 6.37
N PRO A 34 -35.02 9.95 7.40
CA PRO A 34 -35.05 8.49 7.22
C PRO A 34 -36.46 7.91 7.01
N ALA A 35 -36.52 6.77 6.31
CA ALA A 35 -37.71 5.91 6.22
C ALA A 35 -37.55 4.65 7.10
N VAL A 36 -38.66 4.11 7.60
CA VAL A 36 -38.68 3.01 8.60
C VAL A 36 -39.05 1.67 7.95
N LEU A 37 -38.37 0.59 8.34
CA LEU A 37 -38.72 -0.80 7.99
C LEU A 37 -39.04 -1.65 9.23
N ARG A 38 -39.85 -2.69 9.03
CA ARG A 38 -40.42 -3.59 10.06
C ARG A 38 -39.75 -4.98 10.03
N ALA A 39 -39.85 -5.76 11.12
CA ALA A 39 -38.94 -6.89 11.40
C ALA A 39 -39.65 -8.20 11.85
N VAL A 40 -38.85 -9.18 12.34
CA VAL A 40 -39.20 -10.44 13.10
C VAL A 40 -39.57 -11.66 12.23
N PRO A 41 -39.28 -12.95 12.59
CA PRO A 41 -38.31 -13.62 13.52
C PRO A 41 -37.30 -14.59 12.78
N SER A 42 -36.14 -15.06 13.31
CA SER A 42 -35.88 -16.11 14.33
C SER A 42 -36.55 -17.49 14.07
N ALA A 43 -35.90 -18.67 14.14
CA ALA A 43 -34.56 -19.13 14.60
C ALA A 43 -34.09 -20.37 13.74
N ARG A 44 -33.23 -21.35 14.08
CA ARG A 44 -32.60 -21.89 15.33
C ARG A 44 -31.27 -22.65 15.00
N SER A 45 -30.84 -23.69 15.75
CA SER A 45 -29.53 -24.37 15.56
C SER A 45 -29.47 -25.86 16.01
N VAL A 46 -28.50 -26.64 15.47
CA VAL A 46 -28.02 -27.97 15.96
C VAL A 46 -26.49 -28.14 15.69
N ARG A 47 -25.81 -29.04 16.41
CA ARG A 47 -24.36 -29.42 16.34
C ARG A 47 -24.12 -30.59 15.34
N GLY A 48 -22.92 -31.03 14.94
CA GLY A 48 -21.52 -30.62 15.19
C GLY A 48 -20.51 -31.80 15.08
N GLY A 49 -19.19 -31.53 15.13
CA GLY A 49 -18.08 -32.53 15.06
C GLY A 49 -17.41 -32.63 13.68
N GLY A 50 -16.15 -33.06 13.51
CA GLY A 50 -15.06 -33.43 14.44
C GLY A 50 -13.72 -33.65 13.69
N LEU A 51 -12.55 -33.46 14.34
CA LEU A 51 -11.24 -33.41 13.65
C LEU A 51 -10.52 -34.76 13.50
N VAL A 52 -9.87 -34.97 12.35
CA VAL A 52 -8.70 -35.85 12.15
C VAL A 52 -7.80 -35.22 11.07
N GLY A 53 -6.49 -35.04 11.29
CA GLY A 53 -5.61 -34.53 10.22
C GLY A 53 -4.24 -33.95 10.60
N THR A 54 -3.40 -34.66 11.37
CA THR A 54 -2.10 -34.12 11.84
C THR A 54 -0.86 -34.92 11.40
N ARG A 55 -1.01 -35.97 10.57
CA ARG A 55 0.07 -36.94 10.29
C ARG A 55 0.55 -37.04 8.82
N MET A 56 -0.11 -36.38 7.87
CA MET A 56 0.32 -36.39 6.46
C MET A 56 1.29 -35.23 6.13
N VAL A 57 1.12 -34.08 6.78
CA VAL A 57 1.87 -32.83 6.54
C VAL A 57 3.40 -33.02 6.54
N THR A 58 3.93 -33.89 7.40
CA THR A 58 5.38 -34.11 7.53
C THR A 58 6.03 -34.79 6.33
N GLN A 59 5.26 -35.50 5.50
CA GLN A 59 5.80 -36.20 4.33
C GLN A 59 5.75 -35.33 3.06
N GLU A 60 4.62 -34.64 2.84
CA GLU A 60 4.47 -33.67 1.74
C GLU A 60 5.54 -32.57 1.82
N MET A 61 5.89 -32.10 3.03
CA MET A 61 6.99 -31.15 3.26
C MET A 61 8.36 -31.69 2.84
N ALA A 62 8.62 -33.00 3.00
CA ALA A 62 9.90 -33.60 2.61
C ALA A 62 10.03 -33.73 1.09
N GLU A 63 8.95 -34.11 0.42
CA GLU A 63 8.88 -34.25 -1.04
C GLU A 63 8.93 -32.88 -1.74
N ALA A 64 8.28 -31.84 -1.18
CA ALA A 64 8.37 -30.47 -1.67
C ALA A 64 9.81 -29.90 -1.62
N VAL A 65 10.58 -30.20 -0.58
CA VAL A 65 12.00 -29.79 -0.44
C VAL A 65 12.90 -30.49 -1.48
N GLN A 66 12.57 -31.71 -1.91
CA GLN A 66 13.27 -32.39 -2.99
C GLN A 66 12.92 -31.81 -4.36
N GLY A 67 11.66 -31.43 -4.59
CA GLY A 67 11.23 -30.75 -5.82
C GLY A 67 11.92 -29.41 -6.07
N LEU A 68 12.19 -28.64 -5.02
CA LEU A 68 12.87 -27.33 -5.11
C LEU A 68 14.30 -27.43 -5.69
N HIS A 69 15.08 -28.45 -5.31
CA HIS A 69 16.43 -28.66 -5.87
C HIS A 69 16.42 -28.95 -7.38
N ALA A 70 15.38 -29.60 -7.90
CA ALA A 70 15.25 -29.86 -9.33
C ALA A 70 14.93 -28.60 -10.16
N GLY A 71 14.44 -27.53 -9.51
CA GLY A 71 14.14 -26.24 -10.14
C GLY A 71 15.34 -25.29 -10.27
N GLY A 72 16.55 -25.71 -9.91
CA GLY A 72 17.74 -24.85 -9.90
C GLY A 72 17.79 -23.85 -8.75
N VAL A 73 16.91 -24.00 -7.75
CA VAL A 73 16.89 -23.17 -6.54
C VAL A 73 18.02 -23.62 -5.61
N ASP A 74 19.07 -22.80 -5.48
CA ASP A 74 20.24 -23.15 -4.67
C ASP A 74 19.99 -22.99 -3.15
N GLY A 75 20.93 -23.52 -2.37
CA GLY A 75 20.87 -23.44 -0.90
C GLY A 75 20.94 -22.02 -0.34
N GLY A 76 21.53 -21.06 -1.07
CA GLY A 76 21.56 -19.66 -0.68
C GLY A 76 20.19 -19.00 -0.83
N THR A 77 19.47 -19.34 -1.90
CA THR A 77 18.10 -18.93 -2.17
C THR A 77 17.13 -19.50 -1.14
N LEU A 78 17.23 -20.81 -0.85
CA LEU A 78 16.43 -21.44 0.20
C LEU A 78 16.69 -20.81 1.58
N LEU A 79 17.95 -20.48 1.89
CA LEU A 79 18.32 -19.79 3.13
C LEU A 79 17.77 -18.36 3.18
N ALA A 80 17.82 -17.60 2.08
CA ALA A 80 17.26 -16.26 2.00
C ALA A 80 15.74 -16.25 2.25
N MET A 81 15.00 -17.18 1.65
CA MET A 81 13.56 -17.35 1.89
C MET A 81 13.26 -17.76 3.34
N ALA A 82 14.08 -18.64 3.93
CA ALA A 82 13.92 -19.08 5.32
C ALA A 82 14.22 -17.98 6.34
N ASP A 83 15.21 -17.13 6.09
CA ASP A 83 15.59 -16.00 6.95
C ASP A 83 14.55 -14.87 6.87
N GLN A 84 14.10 -14.52 5.66
CA GLN A 84 12.97 -13.62 5.44
C GLN A 84 11.69 -14.11 6.14
N GLY A 85 11.42 -15.42 6.17
CA GLY A 85 10.23 -15.98 6.82
C GLY A 85 10.31 -16.15 8.34
N ASN A 86 11.51 -16.25 8.94
CA ASN A 86 11.65 -16.55 10.37
C ASN A 86 11.76 -15.32 11.29
N ASN A 87 12.16 -14.17 10.77
CA ASN A 87 12.20 -12.94 11.57
C ASN A 87 10.78 -12.39 11.87
N LEU A 88 10.67 -11.41 12.78
CA LEU A 88 9.38 -10.88 13.23
C LEU A 88 8.62 -10.12 12.13
N ALA A 89 9.33 -9.38 11.28
CA ALA A 89 8.71 -8.66 10.16
C ALA A 89 8.14 -9.65 9.13
N GLY A 90 8.89 -10.68 8.77
CA GLY A 90 8.45 -11.78 7.91
C GLY A 90 7.16 -12.42 8.38
N LYS A 91 7.06 -12.76 9.67
CA LYS A 91 5.87 -13.34 10.28
C LYS A 91 4.65 -12.42 10.20
N PHE A 92 4.82 -11.12 10.42
CA PHE A 92 3.73 -10.16 10.23
C PHE A 92 3.33 -9.99 8.76
N PHE A 93 4.28 -9.91 7.82
CA PHE A 93 3.96 -9.83 6.39
C PHE A 93 3.24 -11.09 5.89
N GLN A 94 3.70 -12.28 6.25
CA GLN A 94 3.04 -13.56 5.94
C GLN A 94 1.61 -13.60 6.50
N PHE A 95 1.43 -13.25 7.78
CA PHE A 95 0.10 -13.15 8.40
C PHE A 95 -0.79 -12.14 7.66
N SER A 96 -0.24 -11.00 7.24
CA SER A 96 -1.00 -9.89 6.62
C SER A 96 -1.68 -10.24 5.29
N LEU A 97 -1.25 -11.32 4.62
CA LEU A 97 -1.85 -11.78 3.36
C LEU A 97 -3.28 -12.31 3.57
N LEU A 98 -3.54 -13.07 4.63
CA LEU A 98 -4.87 -13.63 4.92
C LEU A 98 -5.97 -12.55 5.08
N PRO A 99 -5.80 -11.50 5.91
CA PRO A 99 -6.76 -10.42 5.96
C PRO A 99 -6.77 -9.60 4.66
N TYR A 100 -5.67 -9.47 3.91
CA TYR A 100 -5.71 -8.76 2.62
C TYR A 100 -6.58 -9.50 1.58
N LEU A 101 -6.45 -10.82 1.46
CA LEU A 101 -7.32 -11.64 0.62
C LEU A 101 -8.78 -11.57 1.09
N SER A 102 -9.01 -11.53 2.41
CA SER A 102 -10.35 -11.31 2.98
C SER A 102 -10.92 -9.95 2.60
N PHE A 103 -10.10 -8.89 2.64
CA PHE A 103 -10.44 -7.55 2.18
C PHE A 103 -10.84 -7.54 0.70
N LEU A 104 -10.02 -8.12 -0.19
CA LEU A 104 -10.32 -8.22 -1.62
C LEU A 104 -11.60 -9.02 -1.92
N TYR A 105 -11.88 -10.06 -1.12
CA TYR A 105 -13.10 -10.86 -1.21
C TYR A 105 -14.35 -10.07 -0.79
N PHE A 106 -14.34 -9.45 0.39
CA PHE A 106 -15.50 -8.69 0.88
C PHE A 106 -15.72 -7.38 0.12
N LEU A 107 -14.66 -6.68 -0.30
CA LEU A 107 -14.76 -5.46 -1.09
C LEU A 107 -15.23 -5.77 -2.53
N GLY A 108 -14.85 -6.92 -3.07
CA GLY A 108 -15.16 -7.35 -4.42
C GLY A 108 -16.60 -7.83 -4.66
N GLN A 109 -17.46 -7.87 -3.62
CA GLN A 109 -18.86 -8.25 -3.76
C GLN A 109 -19.63 -7.26 -4.65
N GLY A 110 -20.39 -7.76 -5.63
CA GLY A 110 -21.04 -6.93 -6.66
C GLY A 110 -21.96 -5.85 -6.09
N ALA A 111 -22.71 -6.19 -5.03
CA ALA A 111 -23.63 -5.26 -4.35
C ALA A 111 -22.93 -4.04 -3.72
N ASN A 112 -21.62 -4.06 -3.51
CA ASN A 112 -20.87 -2.90 -3.01
C ASN A 112 -20.74 -1.77 -4.03
N SER A 113 -20.95 -2.05 -5.32
CA SER A 113 -20.69 -1.12 -6.42
C SER A 113 -19.25 -0.56 -6.48
N THR A 114 -18.28 -1.22 -5.81
CA THR A 114 -16.87 -0.82 -5.72
C THR A 114 -16.32 -0.44 -7.11
N PRO A 115 -15.76 0.76 -7.30
CA PRO A 115 -15.28 1.23 -8.59
C PRO A 115 -14.35 0.23 -9.27
N LYS A 116 -14.67 -0.15 -10.52
CA LYS A 116 -14.05 -1.29 -11.22
C LYS A 116 -12.53 -1.18 -11.32
N MET A 117 -11.98 0.03 -11.53
CA MET A 117 -10.53 0.22 -11.54
C MET A 117 -9.91 0.29 -10.13
N GLY A 118 -10.64 0.79 -9.13
CA GLY A 118 -10.15 0.78 -7.74
C GLY A 118 -10.04 -0.63 -7.18
N ASN A 119 -11.03 -1.48 -7.45
CA ASN A 119 -10.99 -2.93 -7.16
C ASN A 119 -9.83 -3.61 -7.91
N PHE A 120 -9.56 -3.21 -9.16
CA PHE A 120 -8.39 -3.70 -9.90
C PHE A 120 -7.06 -3.23 -9.27
N GLY A 121 -6.95 -1.97 -8.84
CA GLY A 121 -5.79 -1.45 -8.13
C GLY A 121 -5.49 -2.21 -6.84
N PHE A 122 -6.48 -2.38 -5.96
CA PHE A 122 -6.31 -3.22 -4.76
C PHE A 122 -5.88 -4.66 -5.10
N ARG A 123 -6.39 -5.25 -6.20
CA ARG A 123 -5.93 -6.58 -6.66
C ARG A 123 -4.51 -6.55 -7.22
N TYR A 124 -4.11 -5.46 -7.86
CA TYR A 124 -2.76 -5.25 -8.41
C TYR A 124 -1.70 -5.20 -7.30
N LEU A 125 -2.04 -4.80 -6.07
CA LEU A 125 -1.12 -4.85 -4.91
C LEU A 125 -0.51 -6.24 -4.69
N LEU A 126 -1.24 -7.32 -5.00
CA LEU A 126 -0.71 -8.68 -4.90
C LEU A 126 0.51 -8.91 -5.81
N LEU A 127 0.65 -8.16 -6.90
CA LEU A 127 1.79 -8.23 -7.81
C LEU A 127 3.05 -7.60 -7.19
N PHE A 128 2.90 -6.54 -6.38
CA PHE A 128 3.98 -6.00 -5.56
C PHE A 128 4.47 -7.03 -4.52
N VAL A 129 3.53 -7.71 -3.83
CA VAL A 129 3.85 -8.80 -2.88
C VAL A 129 4.51 -9.99 -3.57
N ILE A 130 4.11 -10.33 -4.80
CA ILE A 130 4.74 -11.39 -5.59
C ILE A 130 6.13 -10.95 -6.10
N ALA A 131 6.34 -9.69 -6.48
CA ALA A 131 7.60 -9.19 -7.03
C ALA A 131 8.69 -8.95 -5.96
N THR A 132 8.32 -8.58 -4.73
CA THR A 132 9.24 -8.37 -3.61
C THR A 132 9.93 -9.67 -3.14
N ILE A 133 9.34 -10.84 -3.41
CA ILE A 133 9.95 -12.15 -3.11
C ILE A 133 11.18 -12.45 -4.00
N PRO A 134 11.09 -12.56 -5.34
CA PRO A 134 12.24 -12.84 -6.20
C PRO A 134 13.26 -11.70 -6.20
N THR A 135 12.83 -10.43 -6.10
CA THR A 135 13.79 -9.31 -5.99
C THR A 135 14.56 -9.36 -4.68
N GLY A 136 13.90 -9.64 -3.55
CA GLY A 136 14.57 -9.86 -2.26
C GLY A 136 15.49 -11.09 -2.24
N ILE A 137 15.11 -12.17 -2.92
CA ILE A 137 15.97 -13.34 -3.17
C ILE A 137 17.23 -12.93 -3.93
N ILE A 138 17.10 -12.21 -5.05
CA ILE A 138 18.25 -11.76 -5.86
C ILE A 138 19.15 -10.85 -5.01
N SER A 139 18.59 -9.86 -4.30
CA SER A 139 19.37 -8.98 -3.42
C SER A 139 20.18 -9.76 -2.39
N LYS A 140 19.60 -10.80 -1.78
CA LYS A 140 20.25 -11.58 -0.74
C LYS A 140 21.25 -12.63 -1.29
N ALA A 141 20.90 -13.32 -2.37
CA ALA A 141 21.72 -14.39 -2.94
C ALA A 141 22.86 -13.87 -3.82
N SER A 142 22.62 -12.83 -4.63
CA SER A 142 23.63 -12.25 -5.53
C SER A 142 24.55 -11.23 -4.83
N PHE A 143 24.06 -10.53 -3.79
CA PHE A 143 24.81 -9.43 -3.16
C PHE A 143 24.91 -9.49 -1.63
N GLY A 144 24.21 -10.39 -0.94
CA GLY A 144 24.23 -10.52 0.52
C GLY A 144 23.44 -9.47 1.32
N VAL A 145 22.97 -8.39 0.68
CA VAL A 145 22.27 -7.25 1.30
C VAL A 145 20.76 -7.50 1.43
N SER A 146 20.01 -6.53 1.99
CA SER A 146 18.53 -6.56 1.98
C SER A 146 17.98 -5.98 0.67
N LEU A 147 16.69 -6.19 0.37
CA LEU A 147 16.05 -5.56 -0.79
C LEU A 147 16.17 -4.03 -0.73
N ALA A 148 15.97 -3.45 0.46
CA ALA A 148 16.04 -2.02 0.73
C ALA A 148 17.40 -1.37 0.42
N ASP A 149 18.48 -2.14 0.33
CA ASP A 149 19.83 -1.64 0.00
C ASP A 149 20.17 -1.78 -1.50
N ALA A 150 19.36 -2.51 -2.26
CA ALA A 150 19.57 -2.81 -3.67
C ALA A 150 18.69 -1.92 -4.56
N ASP A 151 19.05 -0.63 -4.66
CA ASP A 151 18.17 0.46 -5.17
C ASP A 151 17.41 0.12 -6.46
N TRP A 152 18.04 -0.44 -7.50
CA TRP A 152 17.34 -0.80 -8.74
C TRP A 152 16.31 -1.95 -8.59
N LEU A 153 16.52 -2.89 -7.67
CA LEU A 153 15.55 -3.93 -7.33
C LEU A 153 14.46 -3.38 -6.40
N HIS A 154 14.82 -2.50 -5.46
CA HIS A 154 13.89 -1.85 -4.54
C HIS A 154 12.93 -0.92 -5.28
N GLY A 155 13.45 0.07 -6.00
CA GLY A 155 12.66 1.03 -6.78
C GLY A 155 11.82 0.37 -7.88
N SER A 156 12.32 -0.69 -8.53
CA SER A 156 11.49 -1.42 -9.50
C SER A 156 10.36 -2.23 -8.84
N ALA A 157 10.58 -2.82 -7.66
CA ALA A 157 9.50 -3.46 -6.91
C ALA A 157 8.45 -2.45 -6.40
N GLU A 158 8.88 -1.41 -5.68
CA GLU A 158 8.00 -0.37 -5.09
C GLU A 158 7.23 0.44 -6.14
N LEU A 159 7.71 0.55 -7.38
CA LEU A 159 6.95 1.14 -8.50
C LEU A 159 5.57 0.46 -8.70
N LEU A 160 5.44 -0.83 -8.37
CA LEU A 160 4.16 -1.55 -8.43
C LEU A 160 3.17 -1.08 -7.35
N LEU A 161 3.65 -0.51 -6.24
CA LEU A 161 2.83 0.10 -5.20
C LEU A 161 2.36 1.51 -5.61
N THR A 162 3.21 2.30 -6.28
CA THR A 162 2.79 3.56 -6.92
C THR A 162 1.70 3.30 -7.98
N VAL A 163 1.91 2.32 -8.87
CA VAL A 163 0.89 1.92 -9.87
C VAL A 163 -0.40 1.44 -9.19
N THR A 164 -0.32 0.69 -8.09
CA THR A 164 -1.48 0.31 -7.26
C THR A 164 -2.27 1.54 -6.80
N ASN A 165 -1.59 2.52 -6.21
CA ASN A 165 -2.23 3.68 -5.59
C ASN A 165 -2.83 4.62 -6.65
N LEU A 166 -2.13 4.83 -7.77
CA LEU A 166 -2.68 5.53 -8.94
C LEU A 166 -3.94 4.84 -9.50
N LEU A 167 -3.96 3.51 -9.61
CA LEU A 167 -5.15 2.75 -10.06
C LEU A 167 -6.34 2.93 -9.10
N ILE A 168 -6.09 2.97 -7.79
CA ILE A 168 -7.12 3.22 -6.77
C ILE A 168 -7.65 4.66 -6.90
N VAL A 169 -6.76 5.66 -6.89
CA VAL A 169 -7.09 7.08 -7.04
C VAL A 169 -7.92 7.34 -8.29
N TYR A 170 -7.43 6.90 -9.44
CA TYR A 170 -8.09 7.06 -10.72
C TYR A 170 -9.45 6.35 -10.75
N GLY A 171 -9.56 5.15 -10.18
CA GLY A 171 -10.81 4.40 -10.12
C GLY A 171 -11.91 5.09 -9.32
N PHE A 172 -11.59 5.62 -8.13
CA PHE A 172 -12.57 6.37 -7.35
C PHE A 172 -12.90 7.73 -7.98
N ARG A 173 -11.91 8.48 -8.54
CA ARG A 173 -12.19 9.72 -9.31
C ARG A 173 -13.13 9.46 -10.49
N GLN A 174 -12.86 8.45 -11.31
CA GLN A 174 -13.70 8.10 -12.46
C GLN A 174 -15.15 7.81 -12.04
N SER A 175 -15.36 7.13 -10.91
CA SER A 175 -16.71 6.80 -10.42
C SER A 175 -17.53 8.00 -9.93
N MET A 176 -16.90 9.16 -9.72
CA MET A 176 -17.55 10.41 -9.29
C MET A 176 -17.50 11.52 -10.36
N GLY A 177 -16.71 11.35 -11.41
CA GLY A 177 -16.45 12.34 -12.47
C GLY A 177 -17.33 12.19 -13.72
N ARG A 178 -16.95 12.88 -14.80
CA ARG A 178 -17.58 12.81 -16.12
C ARG A 178 -16.55 12.50 -17.21
N GLY A 179 -16.67 11.35 -17.84
CA GLY A 179 -15.85 10.90 -18.98
C GLY A 179 -16.31 9.51 -19.45
N ASP A 180 -15.89 9.05 -20.64
CA ASP A 180 -16.14 7.67 -21.06
C ASP A 180 -15.31 6.70 -20.19
N PRO A 181 -15.95 5.83 -19.39
CA PRO A 181 -15.20 4.94 -18.52
C PRO A 181 -14.42 3.86 -19.28
N ASN A 182 -14.87 3.46 -20.47
CA ASN A 182 -14.44 2.21 -21.09
C ASN A 182 -13.10 2.33 -21.82
N PHE A 183 -12.92 3.37 -22.64
CA PHE A 183 -11.68 3.57 -23.39
C PHE A 183 -10.45 3.74 -22.46
N MET A 184 -10.53 4.72 -21.54
CA MET A 184 -9.41 5.04 -20.64
C MET A 184 -9.05 3.87 -19.71
N ASN A 185 -10.03 3.04 -19.32
CA ASN A 185 -9.79 1.88 -18.47
C ASN A 185 -8.96 0.78 -19.13
N SER A 186 -9.07 0.60 -20.45
CA SER A 186 -8.21 -0.34 -21.18
C SER A 186 -6.78 0.17 -21.25
N THR A 187 -6.58 1.44 -21.59
CA THR A 187 -5.25 2.07 -21.66
C THR A 187 -4.52 2.04 -20.31
N VAL A 188 -5.19 2.43 -19.23
CA VAL A 188 -4.60 2.45 -17.87
C VAL A 188 -4.20 1.04 -17.40
N LYS A 189 -4.99 0.01 -17.70
CA LYS A 189 -4.63 -1.39 -17.40
C LYS A 189 -3.43 -1.86 -18.21
N ASN A 190 -3.38 -1.53 -19.50
CA ASN A 190 -2.27 -1.94 -20.36
C ASN A 190 -0.95 -1.30 -19.91
N VAL A 191 -0.97 -0.04 -19.46
CA VAL A 191 0.20 0.63 -18.86
C VAL A 191 0.64 -0.08 -17.57
N ALA A 192 -0.31 -0.40 -16.66
CA ALA A 192 0.02 -1.13 -15.43
C ALA A 192 0.66 -2.51 -15.73
N LEU A 193 0.07 -3.30 -16.64
CA LEU A 193 0.63 -4.60 -17.04
C LEU A 193 1.99 -4.47 -17.76
N ALA A 194 2.24 -3.39 -18.49
CA ALA A 194 3.54 -3.10 -19.08
C ALA A 194 4.60 -2.77 -18.01
N VAL A 195 4.23 -2.04 -16.95
CA VAL A 195 5.12 -1.82 -15.79
C VAL A 195 5.45 -3.13 -15.09
N LEU A 196 4.47 -4.00 -14.83
CA LEU A 196 4.72 -5.34 -14.29
C LEU A 196 5.73 -6.14 -15.14
N ALA A 197 5.53 -6.15 -16.46
CA ALA A 197 6.43 -6.84 -17.39
C ALA A 197 7.85 -6.24 -17.38
N ALA A 198 7.98 -4.91 -17.29
CA ALA A 198 9.26 -4.22 -17.19
C ALA A 198 10.01 -4.53 -15.89
N VAL A 199 9.31 -4.59 -14.75
CA VAL A 199 9.89 -4.96 -13.44
C VAL A 199 10.37 -6.41 -13.44
N GLY A 200 9.55 -7.34 -13.95
CA GLY A 200 9.94 -8.75 -14.10
C GLY A 200 11.13 -8.96 -15.04
N LEU A 201 11.15 -8.26 -16.18
CA LEU A 201 12.26 -8.31 -17.13
C LEU A 201 13.54 -7.71 -16.54
N THR A 202 13.43 -6.58 -15.84
CA THR A 202 14.55 -5.92 -15.14
C THR A 202 15.16 -6.87 -14.11
N ALA A 203 14.35 -7.44 -13.22
CA ALA A 203 14.82 -8.41 -12.22
C ALA A 203 15.50 -9.64 -12.85
N ALA A 204 14.94 -10.17 -13.95
CA ALA A 204 15.48 -11.35 -14.64
C ALA A 204 16.77 -11.08 -15.45
N THR A 205 17.04 -9.85 -15.86
CA THR A 205 18.15 -9.51 -16.78
C THR A 205 19.24 -8.62 -16.18
N GLY A 206 18.93 -7.83 -15.14
CA GLY A 206 19.86 -6.86 -14.55
C GLY A 206 21.21 -7.47 -14.16
N VAL A 207 21.21 -8.60 -13.45
CA VAL A 207 22.44 -9.32 -13.10
C VAL A 207 23.05 -10.07 -14.30
N PRO A 208 22.37 -11.05 -14.95
CA PRO A 208 23.02 -11.93 -15.93
C PRO A 208 23.29 -11.30 -17.31
N VAL A 209 22.63 -10.19 -17.66
CA VAL A 209 22.79 -9.53 -18.97
C VAL A 209 23.49 -8.17 -18.83
N PHE A 210 23.15 -7.38 -17.81
CA PHE A 210 23.66 -6.02 -17.64
C PHE A 210 24.73 -5.86 -16.55
N GLY A 211 25.02 -6.91 -15.78
CA GLY A 211 26.07 -6.89 -14.74
C GLY A 211 25.77 -5.97 -13.55
N PHE A 212 24.49 -5.69 -13.27
CA PHE A 212 24.10 -4.81 -12.17
C PHE A 212 24.52 -5.39 -10.81
N GLY A 213 25.10 -4.53 -9.96
CA GLY A 213 25.38 -4.81 -8.55
C GLY A 213 24.22 -4.38 -7.65
N ALA A 214 24.34 -4.52 -6.33
CA ALA A 214 23.30 -4.05 -5.38
C ALA A 214 22.99 -2.56 -5.59
N HIS A 215 24.00 -1.72 -5.48
CA HIS A 215 23.88 -0.26 -5.50
C HIS A 215 23.96 0.31 -6.93
N THR A 216 23.52 -0.45 -7.95
CA THR A 216 23.30 0.11 -9.28
C THR A 216 22.10 1.07 -9.21
N PRO A 217 22.24 2.35 -9.63
CA PRO A 217 21.17 3.34 -9.53
C PRO A 217 19.89 2.96 -10.28
N PHE A 218 18.74 3.02 -9.62
CA PHE A 218 17.44 2.82 -10.25
C PHE A 218 17.19 3.87 -11.34
N LEU A 219 16.74 3.42 -12.51
CA LEU A 219 16.64 4.22 -13.74
C LEU A 219 17.92 5.02 -14.09
N GLY A 220 19.09 4.53 -13.66
CA GLY A 220 20.38 5.19 -13.87
C GLY A 220 20.60 6.44 -13.00
N GLY A 221 19.82 6.63 -11.93
CA GLY A 221 19.93 7.81 -11.06
C GLY A 221 19.40 9.08 -11.72
N ILE A 222 18.39 8.98 -12.58
CA ILE A 222 17.87 10.15 -13.31
C ILE A 222 17.29 11.20 -12.36
N GLY A 223 17.96 12.35 -12.29
CA GLY A 223 17.66 13.44 -11.35
C GLY A 223 18.69 13.60 -10.23
N ASP A 224 19.53 12.60 -10.00
CA ASP A 224 20.61 12.69 -9.01
C ASP A 224 21.63 13.77 -9.40
N LEU A 225 22.01 14.60 -8.44
CA LEU A 225 23.08 15.57 -8.59
C LEU A 225 24.44 14.85 -8.56
N PRO A 226 25.36 15.12 -9.49
CA PRO A 226 26.71 14.57 -9.41
C PRO A 226 27.40 15.11 -8.16
N SER A 227 28.21 14.29 -7.49
CA SER A 227 28.84 14.67 -6.21
C SER A 227 29.76 15.91 -6.30
N SER A 228 30.17 16.30 -7.51
CA SER A 228 30.91 17.54 -7.79
C SER A 228 30.05 18.82 -7.81
N ALA A 229 28.72 18.70 -7.86
CA ALA A 229 27.77 19.81 -7.72
C ALA A 229 27.29 20.00 -6.27
N LEU A 230 27.55 19.03 -5.39
CA LEU A 230 27.24 19.14 -3.96
C LEU A 230 28.30 20.00 -3.24
N PRO A 231 27.92 20.94 -2.36
CA PRO A 231 28.88 21.71 -1.58
C PRO A 231 29.76 20.82 -0.68
N SER A 232 31.06 21.10 -0.63
CA SER A 232 32.07 20.28 0.08
C SER A 232 31.97 20.26 1.62
N PHE A 233 30.98 20.94 2.20
CA PHE A 233 30.63 20.85 3.62
C PHE A 233 29.49 19.86 3.89
N LEU A 234 28.82 19.36 2.85
CA LEU A 234 27.87 18.25 2.98
C LEU A 234 28.63 16.95 3.22
N HIS A 235 27.98 16.00 3.90
CA HIS A 235 28.51 14.64 3.99
C HIS A 235 28.40 13.93 2.63
N SER A 236 29.33 13.01 2.36
CA SER A 236 29.19 12.07 1.24
C SER A 236 27.99 11.17 1.43
N GLU A 237 27.28 10.86 0.35
CA GLU A 237 26.18 9.89 0.36
C GLU A 237 26.68 8.49 0.80
N PRO A 238 26.01 7.84 1.76
CA PRO A 238 26.23 6.42 2.06
C PRO A 238 25.96 5.51 0.85
N VAL A 239 26.60 4.34 0.83
CA VAL A 239 26.56 3.41 -0.31
C VAL A 239 25.15 2.87 -0.64
N ASN A 240 24.24 2.90 0.34
CA ASN A 240 22.84 2.51 0.24
C ASN A 240 21.87 3.71 0.31
N ALA A 241 22.33 4.93 0.01
CA ALA A 241 21.46 6.08 -0.23
C ALA A 241 20.59 5.82 -1.47
N LEU A 242 19.27 6.04 -1.34
CA LEU A 242 18.33 5.84 -2.44
C LEU A 242 18.45 6.94 -3.50
N THR A 243 18.22 6.59 -4.76
CA THR A 243 18.23 7.55 -5.88
C THR A 243 16.96 8.42 -5.89
N ILE A 244 16.99 9.59 -6.55
CA ILE A 244 15.82 10.47 -6.70
C ILE A 244 14.59 9.71 -7.25
N PRO A 245 14.69 8.83 -8.27
CA PRO A 245 13.57 8.01 -8.72
C PRO A 245 12.98 7.08 -7.64
N THR A 246 13.82 6.45 -6.82
CA THR A 246 13.35 5.59 -5.72
C THR A 246 12.73 6.41 -4.60
N TRP A 247 13.32 7.54 -4.22
CA TRP A 247 12.72 8.48 -3.26
C TRP A 247 11.37 9.04 -3.76
N ALA A 248 11.27 9.36 -5.05
CA ALA A 248 10.02 9.80 -5.67
C ALA A 248 8.92 8.72 -5.56
N ILE A 249 9.24 7.45 -5.81
CA ILE A 249 8.29 6.34 -5.63
C ILE A 249 7.75 6.27 -4.18
N HIS A 250 8.61 6.47 -3.19
CA HIS A 250 8.20 6.48 -1.77
C HIS A 250 7.23 7.63 -1.46
N PHE A 251 7.59 8.87 -1.82
CA PHE A 251 6.73 10.03 -1.57
C PHE A 251 5.41 9.99 -2.37
N SER A 252 5.46 9.57 -3.65
CA SER A 252 4.24 9.42 -4.46
C SER A 252 3.31 8.38 -3.86
N SER A 253 3.82 7.22 -3.48
CA SER A 253 3.00 6.15 -2.88
C SER A 253 2.34 6.60 -1.57
N VAL A 254 3.02 7.40 -0.74
CA VAL A 254 2.45 8.02 0.47
C VAL A 254 1.36 9.03 0.11
N TYR A 255 1.63 10.01 -0.76
CA TYR A 255 0.66 11.06 -1.12
C TYR A 255 -0.58 10.52 -1.86
N GLU A 256 -0.39 9.59 -2.78
CA GLU A 256 -1.48 8.92 -3.51
C GLU A 256 -2.37 8.11 -2.57
N TRP A 257 -1.80 7.51 -1.51
CA TRP A 257 -2.59 6.79 -0.50
C TRP A 257 -3.42 7.74 0.37
N ILE A 258 -2.88 8.87 0.81
CA ILE A 258 -3.66 9.93 1.50
C ILE A 258 -4.81 10.41 0.60
N PHE A 259 -4.53 10.60 -0.69
CA PHE A 259 -5.53 11.05 -1.65
C PHE A 259 -6.59 9.96 -1.95
N ALA A 260 -6.19 8.68 -2.01
CA ALA A 260 -7.10 7.55 -2.08
C ALA A 260 -8.03 7.48 -0.85
N MET A 261 -7.50 7.70 0.36
CA MET A 261 -8.30 7.81 1.59
C MET A 261 -9.36 8.91 1.47
N GLY A 262 -8.97 10.11 1.00
CA GLY A 262 -9.91 11.22 0.81
C GLY A 262 -11.01 10.93 -0.22
N LEU A 263 -10.67 10.21 -1.30
CA LEU A 263 -11.62 9.75 -2.31
C LEU A 263 -12.56 8.64 -1.79
N VAL A 264 -12.07 7.71 -0.97
CA VAL A 264 -12.89 6.68 -0.32
C VAL A 264 -13.89 7.30 0.67
N TRP A 265 -13.48 8.35 1.38
CA TRP A 265 -14.40 9.14 2.21
C TRP A 265 -15.45 9.87 1.36
N LYS A 266 -15.05 10.57 0.29
CA LYS A 266 -16.01 11.23 -0.63
C LYS A 266 -16.95 10.22 -1.29
N TYR A 267 -16.47 9.01 -1.57
CA TYR A 267 -17.32 7.94 -2.11
C TYR A 267 -18.39 7.47 -1.11
N ALA A 268 -18.16 7.57 0.20
CA ALA A 268 -19.22 7.35 1.21
C ALA A 268 -20.35 8.37 1.06
N GLU A 269 -19.98 9.65 0.88
CA GLU A 269 -20.90 10.79 0.73
C GLU A 269 -21.71 10.66 -0.57
N VAL A 270 -21.07 10.25 -1.68
CA VAL A 270 -21.71 10.09 -3.00
C VAL A 270 -22.54 8.81 -3.14
N SER A 271 -22.15 7.72 -2.48
CA SER A 271 -22.91 6.45 -2.48
C SER A 271 -24.05 6.42 -1.45
N GLY A 272 -24.07 7.34 -0.49
CA GLY A 272 -24.94 7.30 0.68
C GLY A 272 -24.59 6.20 1.69
N ASN A 273 -23.54 5.40 1.44
CA ASN A 273 -23.13 4.33 2.34
C ASN A 273 -21.96 4.76 3.24
N GLU A 274 -22.31 5.28 4.41
CA GLU A 274 -21.38 5.69 5.48
C GLU A 274 -20.34 4.63 5.91
N LYS A 275 -20.52 3.33 5.59
CA LYS A 275 -19.51 2.30 5.92
C LYS A 275 -18.19 2.52 5.17
N TRP A 276 -18.19 3.23 4.04
CA TRP A 276 -16.98 3.62 3.30
C TRP A 276 -16.07 4.59 4.09
N LYS A 277 -16.61 5.47 4.95
CA LYS A 277 -15.78 6.24 5.91
C LYS A 277 -15.04 5.30 6.87
N GLY A 278 -15.65 4.18 7.23
CA GLY A 278 -15.02 3.10 7.98
C GLY A 278 -13.85 2.42 7.25
N LEU A 279 -13.87 2.37 5.91
CA LEU A 279 -12.71 1.91 5.13
C LEU A 279 -11.60 2.95 5.12
N THR A 280 -11.93 4.24 5.05
CA THR A 280 -10.95 5.34 5.18
C THR A 280 -10.16 5.21 6.49
N TRP A 281 -10.85 5.02 7.62
CA TRP A 281 -10.20 4.74 8.90
C TRP A 281 -9.36 3.45 8.88
N GLY A 282 -9.85 2.40 8.21
CA GLY A 282 -9.13 1.14 8.07
C GLY A 282 -7.84 1.23 7.24
N MET A 283 -7.71 2.23 6.36
CA MET A 283 -6.52 2.49 5.54
C MET A 283 -5.41 3.25 6.29
N LEU A 284 -5.68 3.82 7.47
CA LEU A 284 -4.72 4.63 8.21
C LEU A 284 -3.47 3.86 8.73
N PRO A 285 -3.55 2.61 9.21
CA PRO A 285 -2.35 1.86 9.59
C PRO A 285 -1.48 1.49 8.37
N LEU A 286 -2.08 1.34 7.18
CA LEU A 286 -1.33 1.14 5.93
C LEU A 286 -0.56 2.40 5.53
N HIS A 287 -1.13 3.59 5.73
CA HIS A 287 -0.38 4.84 5.61
C HIS A 287 0.82 4.89 6.58
N ALA A 288 0.58 4.58 7.86
CA ALA A 288 1.64 4.54 8.88
C ALA A 288 2.76 3.53 8.54
N SER A 289 2.43 2.40 7.91
CA SER A 289 3.40 1.42 7.40
C SER A 289 4.30 2.02 6.31
N GLY A 290 3.72 2.69 5.31
CA GLY A 290 4.50 3.40 4.27
C GLY A 290 5.44 4.47 4.85
N VAL A 291 4.98 5.22 5.85
CA VAL A 291 5.82 6.19 6.57
C VAL A 291 6.94 5.49 7.36
N ALA A 292 6.72 4.31 7.94
CA ALA A 292 7.76 3.52 8.60
C ALA A 292 8.87 3.07 7.63
N ALA A 293 8.52 2.67 6.40
CA ALA A 293 9.50 2.38 5.35
C ALA A 293 10.35 3.62 5.00
N CYS A 294 9.68 4.75 4.70
CA CYS A 294 10.36 6.02 4.40
C CYS A 294 11.28 6.47 5.56
N THR A 295 10.86 6.25 6.80
CA THR A 295 11.65 6.57 8.00
C THR A 295 12.88 5.67 8.13
N TYR A 296 12.81 4.39 7.75
CA TYR A 296 13.98 3.51 7.75
C TYR A 296 15.02 3.92 6.69
N HIS A 297 14.55 4.31 5.50
CA HIS A 297 15.40 4.81 4.42
C HIS A 297 16.05 6.17 4.72
N TRP A 298 15.38 7.06 5.45
CA TRP A 298 15.93 8.35 5.94
C TRP A 298 17.18 8.18 6.82
N TRP A 299 17.34 7.00 7.43
CA TRP A 299 18.51 6.60 8.22
C TRP A 299 19.38 5.57 7.51
N TYR A 300 19.36 5.54 6.17
CA TYR A 300 20.19 4.67 5.33
C TYR A 300 20.11 3.20 5.75
N ASN A 301 18.90 2.72 6.02
CA ASN A 301 18.62 1.35 6.46
C ASN A 301 19.43 0.92 7.70
N SER A 302 19.74 1.85 8.60
CA SER A 302 20.64 1.56 9.74
C SER A 302 20.15 0.39 10.60
N PRO A 303 21.01 -0.61 10.89
CA PRO A 303 20.67 -1.76 11.73
C PRO A 303 20.13 -1.40 13.12
N GLU A 304 20.51 -0.24 13.67
CA GLU A 304 20.01 0.26 14.95
C GLU A 304 18.49 0.58 14.91
N LEU A 305 17.96 0.85 13.72
CA LEU A 305 16.54 1.11 13.48
C LEU A 305 15.84 -0.04 12.74
N ALA A 306 16.44 -1.25 12.66
CA ALA A 306 15.82 -2.41 12.01
C ALA A 306 14.45 -2.80 12.63
N PHE A 307 14.14 -2.33 13.85
CA PHE A 307 12.80 -2.45 14.43
C PHE A 307 11.71 -1.73 13.60
N LEU A 308 12.06 -0.71 12.81
CA LEU A 308 11.12 -0.02 11.91
C LEU A 308 10.56 -0.96 10.85
N VAL A 309 11.34 -1.93 10.36
CA VAL A 309 10.87 -2.95 9.41
C VAL A 309 9.85 -3.89 10.07
N ALA A 310 10.03 -4.22 11.35
CA ALA A 310 9.05 -4.98 12.12
C ALA A 310 7.80 -4.15 12.47
N LEU A 311 7.95 -2.85 12.70
CA LEU A 311 6.85 -1.89 12.92
C LEU A 311 6.02 -1.72 11.63
N GLN A 312 6.68 -1.50 10.48
CA GLN A 312 6.07 -1.49 9.14
C GLN A 312 5.25 -2.76 8.91
N ALA A 313 5.87 -3.94 9.09
CA ALA A 313 5.16 -5.21 8.91
C ALA A 313 3.96 -5.39 9.85
N GLY A 314 4.10 -5.00 11.13
CA GLY A 314 3.01 -5.02 12.10
C GLY A 314 1.88 -4.05 11.76
N LEU A 315 2.21 -2.86 11.24
CA LEU A 315 1.26 -1.87 10.75
C LEU A 315 0.55 -2.34 9.46
N THR A 316 1.25 -3.08 8.57
CA THR A 316 0.65 -3.76 7.42
C THR A 316 -0.31 -4.87 7.85
N ALA A 317 0.07 -5.69 8.84
CA ALA A 317 -0.80 -6.73 9.42
C ALA A 317 -2.06 -6.15 10.07
N LEU A 318 -1.91 -5.09 10.87
CA LEU A 318 -3.01 -4.35 11.47
C LEU A 318 -3.89 -3.70 10.40
N GLY A 319 -3.28 -3.00 9.44
CA GLY A 319 -3.96 -2.27 8.37
C GLY A 319 -4.78 -3.19 7.46
N ASN A 320 -4.19 -4.31 7.02
CA ASN A 320 -4.90 -5.32 6.25
C ASN A 320 -6.09 -5.88 7.03
N THR A 321 -5.94 -6.09 8.35
CA THR A 321 -7.04 -6.51 9.23
C THR A 321 -8.14 -5.44 9.34
N THR A 322 -7.79 -4.16 9.48
CA THR A 322 -8.77 -3.08 9.60
C THR A 322 -9.50 -2.78 8.28
N VAL A 323 -8.83 -2.84 7.12
CA VAL A 323 -9.55 -2.76 5.82
C VAL A 323 -10.43 -3.99 5.57
N ALA A 324 -10.03 -5.20 6.01
CA ALA A 324 -10.86 -6.40 5.90
C ALA A 324 -12.16 -6.29 6.72
N ILE A 325 -12.06 -5.82 7.96
CA ILE A 325 -13.22 -5.54 8.83
C ILE A 325 -14.10 -4.44 8.21
N ALA A 326 -13.51 -3.39 7.61
CA ALA A 326 -14.27 -2.35 6.94
C ALA A 326 -15.00 -2.86 5.68
N ALA A 327 -14.32 -3.62 4.83
CA ALA A 327 -14.92 -4.24 3.64
C ALA A 327 -16.03 -5.24 3.99
N LEU A 328 -15.87 -6.02 5.06
CA LEU A 328 -16.95 -6.86 5.60
C LEU A 328 -18.14 -6.02 6.08
N ARG A 329 -17.91 -4.89 6.77
CA ARG A 329 -18.99 -3.97 7.19
C ARG A 329 -19.71 -3.33 6.00
N ILE A 330 -19.00 -3.02 4.91
CA ILE A 330 -19.60 -2.57 3.64
C ILE A 330 -20.44 -3.70 3.04
N ALA A 331 -19.86 -4.89 2.85
CA ALA A 331 -20.55 -6.06 2.29
C ALA A 331 -21.85 -6.40 3.05
N LEU A 332 -21.79 -6.50 4.38
CA LEU A 332 -22.97 -6.76 5.23
C LEU A 332 -24.03 -5.65 5.11
N SER A 333 -23.63 -4.39 4.95
CA SER A 333 -24.58 -3.29 4.73
C SER A 333 -25.26 -3.32 3.36
N ASN A 334 -24.68 -4.03 2.39
CA ASN A 334 -25.19 -4.21 1.03
C ASN A 334 -25.81 -5.61 0.82
N GLY A 335 -26.19 -6.31 1.90
CA GLY A 335 -26.89 -7.60 1.83
C GLY A 335 -26.01 -8.84 1.60
N PHE A 336 -24.71 -8.78 1.89
CA PHE A 336 -23.87 -9.99 1.90
C PHE A 336 -24.31 -10.96 3.00
N GLU A 337 -24.57 -12.20 2.64
CA GLU A 337 -24.87 -13.29 3.58
C GLU A 337 -23.79 -14.38 3.53
N PHE A 338 -23.40 -14.88 4.71
CA PHE A 338 -22.49 -16.02 4.82
C PHE A 338 -23.19 -17.32 4.42
N LYS A 339 -23.19 -17.63 3.12
CA LYS A 339 -23.64 -18.94 2.61
C LYS A 339 -22.73 -20.03 3.17
N ALA A 340 -23.32 -21.04 3.81
CA ALA A 340 -22.61 -22.27 4.16
C ALA A 340 -22.20 -23.02 2.87
N PRO A 341 -21.08 -23.76 2.85
CA PRO A 341 -20.74 -24.63 1.74
C PRO A 341 -21.85 -25.65 1.50
N SER A 342 -22.36 -25.74 0.28
CA SER A 342 -23.24 -26.83 -0.15
C SER A 342 -22.47 -28.15 -0.10
N LEU A 343 -23.11 -29.22 0.40
CA LEU A 343 -22.53 -30.55 0.39
C LEU A 343 -22.52 -31.09 -1.06
N PRO A 344 -21.43 -31.75 -1.51
CA PRO A 344 -21.39 -32.34 -2.85
C PRO A 344 -22.55 -33.32 -3.07
N GLY A 345 -23.30 -33.14 -4.17
CA GLY A 345 -24.38 -34.05 -4.56
C GLY A 345 -25.81 -33.57 -4.29
N GLN A 346 -26.03 -32.34 -3.82
CA GLN A 346 -27.32 -31.66 -4.02
C GLN A 346 -27.25 -30.88 -5.35
N GLY A 347 -28.17 -31.16 -6.26
CA GLY A 347 -28.06 -30.73 -7.67
C GLY A 347 -28.18 -29.22 -7.87
N GLU A 348 -27.39 -28.69 -8.81
CA GLU A 348 -27.40 -27.29 -9.24
C GLU A 348 -28.54 -27.00 -10.24
N ASP A 349 -29.74 -27.51 -9.96
CA ASP A 349 -30.97 -27.28 -10.75
C ASP A 349 -31.53 -25.88 -10.45
N GLY A 350 -30.74 -24.85 -10.76
CA GLY A 350 -31.08 -23.47 -10.49
C GLY A 350 -29.99 -22.49 -10.90
N GLU A 351 -30.07 -22.00 -12.14
CA GLU A 351 -29.42 -20.75 -12.57
C GLU A 351 -30.07 -19.53 -11.89
N GLY A 352 -30.02 -19.52 -10.55
CA GLY A 352 -30.42 -18.42 -9.70
C GLY A 352 -29.39 -17.30 -9.72
N GLN A 353 -29.11 -16.74 -10.91
CA GLN A 353 -28.56 -15.40 -11.03
C GLN A 353 -29.65 -14.41 -10.61
N GLY A 354 -29.92 -14.40 -9.30
CA GLY A 354 -30.47 -13.25 -8.62
C GLY A 354 -29.44 -12.13 -8.75
N GLU A 355 -29.49 -11.41 -9.86
CA GLU A 355 -29.04 -10.03 -9.92
C GLU A 355 -29.80 -9.29 -8.83
N ALA A 356 -29.22 -9.26 -7.63
CA ALA A 356 -29.62 -8.34 -6.57
C ALA A 356 -29.42 -6.95 -7.16
N GLN A 357 -30.50 -6.41 -7.73
CA GLN A 357 -30.50 -5.32 -8.71
C GLN A 357 -29.72 -4.17 -8.11
N ALA A 358 -28.45 -4.06 -8.49
CA ALA A 358 -27.46 -3.30 -7.74
C ALA A 358 -27.91 -1.85 -7.77
N ALA A 359 -28.45 -1.39 -6.64
CA ALA A 359 -29.33 -0.23 -6.58
C ALA A 359 -28.58 0.95 -7.20
N ALA A 360 -28.96 1.28 -8.44
CA ALA A 360 -28.04 1.91 -9.36
C ALA A 360 -27.62 3.24 -8.76
N ILE A 361 -26.37 3.32 -8.27
CA ILE A 361 -25.88 4.48 -7.54
C ILE A 361 -25.93 5.63 -8.54
N THR A 362 -27.02 6.39 -8.43
CA THR A 362 -27.33 7.52 -9.27
C THR A 362 -26.52 8.66 -8.70
N ALA A 363 -25.20 8.50 -8.81
CA ALA A 363 -24.19 9.34 -8.23
C ALA A 363 -24.49 10.77 -8.65
N GLN A 364 -25.01 11.56 -7.71
CA GLN A 364 -25.17 12.98 -7.94
C GLN A 364 -23.77 13.50 -8.27
N PRO A 365 -23.56 14.11 -9.45
CA PRO A 365 -22.23 14.28 -10.02
C PRO A 365 -21.43 15.23 -9.14
N ALA A 366 -20.64 14.65 -8.24
CA ALA A 366 -20.01 15.35 -7.14
C ALA A 366 -18.77 16.05 -7.67
N ILE A 367 -19.00 17.26 -8.17
CA ILE A 367 -18.01 18.11 -8.85
C ILE A 367 -16.67 17.99 -8.11
N LEU A 368 -15.70 17.42 -8.82
CA LEU A 368 -14.30 17.47 -8.46
C LEU A 368 -13.82 18.80 -9.04
N GLU A 369 -13.72 19.83 -8.20
CA GLU A 369 -13.40 21.20 -8.64
C GLU A 369 -12.00 21.27 -9.29
N GLU A 370 -11.11 20.36 -8.91
CA GLU A 370 -9.79 20.19 -9.50
C GLU A 370 -9.80 19.14 -10.63
N SER A 371 -9.26 19.52 -11.79
CA SER A 371 -9.06 18.65 -12.95
C SER A 371 -7.93 17.64 -12.74
N ASP A 372 -7.99 16.51 -13.44
CA ASP A 372 -7.00 15.42 -13.32
C ASP A 372 -5.57 15.90 -13.66
N ALA A 373 -5.42 16.82 -14.61
CA ALA A 373 -4.13 17.38 -14.99
C ALA A 373 -3.54 18.33 -13.91
N ALA A 374 -4.37 19.13 -13.25
CA ALA A 374 -3.93 20.00 -12.16
C ALA A 374 -3.55 19.19 -10.91
N LEU A 375 -4.35 18.17 -10.57
CA LEU A 375 -4.04 17.20 -9.52
C LEU A 375 -2.72 16.48 -9.80
N LEU A 376 -2.54 15.94 -11.01
CA LEU A 376 -1.31 15.23 -11.39
C LEU A 376 -0.09 16.15 -11.29
N ALA A 377 -0.18 17.39 -11.80
CA ALA A 377 0.90 18.37 -11.70
C ALA A 377 1.27 18.70 -10.25
N LYS A 378 0.28 18.86 -9.35
CA LYS A 378 0.52 19.05 -7.91
C LYS A 378 1.18 17.84 -7.26
N LEU A 379 0.68 16.63 -7.50
CA LEU A 379 1.23 15.40 -6.94
C LEU A 379 2.67 15.18 -7.43
N SER A 380 2.93 15.28 -8.73
CA SER A 380 4.29 15.17 -9.27
C SER A 380 5.23 16.24 -8.72
N ALA A 381 4.77 17.50 -8.58
CA ALA A 381 5.58 18.56 -7.98
C ALA A 381 5.90 18.29 -6.51
N ALA A 382 4.92 17.88 -5.69
CA ALA A 382 5.12 17.54 -4.30
C ALA A 382 6.05 16.33 -4.13
N THR A 383 5.84 15.27 -4.92
CA THR A 383 6.70 14.08 -4.95
C THR A 383 8.15 14.42 -5.30
N ILE A 384 8.38 15.20 -6.38
CA ILE A 384 9.73 15.58 -6.80
C ILE A 384 10.40 16.48 -5.75
N VAL A 385 9.72 17.52 -5.27
CA VAL A 385 10.28 18.42 -4.24
C VAL A 385 10.63 17.65 -2.97
N SER A 386 9.76 16.76 -2.49
CA SER A 386 10.03 15.95 -1.31
C SER A 386 11.18 14.96 -1.52
N ALA A 387 11.32 14.35 -2.70
CA ALA A 387 12.45 13.47 -3.01
C ALA A 387 13.81 14.20 -2.96
N TYR A 388 13.90 15.39 -3.57
CA TYR A 388 15.10 16.23 -3.51
C TYR A 388 15.38 16.79 -2.11
N VAL A 389 14.34 17.24 -1.40
CA VAL A 389 14.47 17.71 -0.01
C VAL A 389 14.95 16.58 0.90
N CYS A 390 14.46 15.35 0.71
CA CYS A 390 14.90 14.18 1.45
C CYS A 390 16.40 13.91 1.20
N LYS A 391 16.73 13.48 -0.02
CA LYS A 391 18.08 13.03 -0.44
C LYS A 391 19.21 14.04 -0.19
N TYR A 392 18.91 15.34 -0.14
CA TYR A 392 19.94 16.37 0.05
C TYR A 392 19.88 17.12 1.38
N SER A 393 18.76 17.09 2.14
CA SER A 393 18.77 17.62 3.51
C SER A 393 19.41 16.64 4.49
N GLU A 394 19.30 15.32 4.26
CA GLU A 394 20.05 14.31 5.02
C GLU A 394 21.55 14.63 5.05
N LEU A 395 22.15 14.99 3.91
CA LEU A 395 23.58 15.35 3.79
C LEU A 395 23.97 16.67 4.47
N ALA A 396 22.99 17.52 4.80
CA ALA A 396 23.17 18.91 5.24
C ALA A 396 22.92 19.14 6.75
N LEU A 397 22.33 18.17 7.45
CA LEU A 397 21.86 18.34 8.83
C LEU A 397 22.90 17.90 9.91
N GLY A 398 24.08 17.44 9.51
CA GLY A 398 25.22 17.14 10.39
C GLY A 398 25.12 15.75 11.03
N GLU A 399 25.25 15.68 12.37
CA GLU A 399 25.12 14.40 13.11
C GLU A 399 23.72 13.77 12.97
N PHE A 400 22.70 14.55 12.63
CA PHE A 400 21.37 14.07 12.25
C PHE A 400 21.26 14.17 10.71
N PRO A 401 20.84 13.13 9.96
CA PRO A 401 20.41 11.81 10.39
C PRO A 401 21.54 10.77 10.44
N PHE A 402 22.81 11.14 10.24
CA PHE A 402 23.92 10.17 10.24
C PHE A 402 24.06 9.36 11.55
N THR A 403 23.54 9.88 12.66
CA THR A 403 23.33 9.17 13.92
C THR A 403 21.87 8.70 14.02
N PRO A 404 21.62 7.39 14.17
CA PRO A 404 20.28 6.85 14.41
C PRO A 404 19.63 7.39 15.69
N ASN A 405 18.31 7.60 15.65
CA ASN A 405 17.57 7.99 16.85
C ASN A 405 16.18 7.32 16.92
N PRO A 406 16.03 6.23 17.70
CA PRO A 406 14.77 5.49 17.82
C PRO A 406 13.57 6.34 18.25
N LEU A 407 13.76 7.37 19.09
CA LEU A 407 12.67 8.23 19.55
C LEU A 407 12.19 9.17 18.44
N ILE A 408 13.11 9.81 17.70
CA ILE A 408 12.74 10.68 16.58
C ILE A 408 12.14 9.84 15.44
N ALA A 409 12.68 8.65 15.16
CA ALA A 409 12.11 7.72 14.20
C ALA A 409 10.65 7.34 14.56
N CYS A 410 10.38 6.95 15.81
CA CYS A 410 9.01 6.67 16.26
C CYS A 410 8.08 7.90 16.12
N LEU A 411 8.58 9.12 16.34
CA LEU A 411 7.80 10.35 16.13
C LEU A 411 7.54 10.62 14.63
N MET A 412 8.51 10.36 13.76
CA MET A 412 8.37 10.48 12.30
C MET A 412 7.34 9.48 11.75
N VAL A 413 7.27 8.26 12.29
CA VAL A 413 6.21 7.29 11.94
C VAL A 413 4.84 7.71 12.47
N ALA A 414 4.77 8.23 13.70
CA ALA A 414 3.50 8.52 14.36
C ALA A 414 2.84 9.85 13.94
N ALA A 415 3.62 10.90 13.66
CA ALA A 415 3.07 12.24 13.44
C ALA A 415 2.23 12.38 12.15
N PRO A 416 2.67 11.93 10.95
CA PRO A 416 1.87 12.01 9.73
C PRO A 416 0.49 11.33 9.83
N PRO A 417 0.35 10.05 10.25
CA PRO A 417 -0.97 9.45 10.41
C PRO A 417 -1.79 10.08 11.55
N ALA A 418 -1.17 10.67 12.58
CA ALA A 418 -1.90 11.39 13.62
C ALA A 418 -2.51 12.71 13.12
N LEU A 419 -1.81 13.46 12.25
CA LEU A 419 -2.34 14.66 11.60
C LEU A 419 -3.51 14.31 10.67
N ILE A 420 -3.38 13.27 9.86
CA ILE A 420 -4.44 12.75 8.99
C ILE A 420 -5.64 12.26 9.81
N ALA A 421 -5.40 11.57 10.92
CA ALA A 421 -6.47 11.17 11.85
C ALA A 421 -7.20 12.39 12.41
N LYS A 422 -6.49 13.46 12.80
CA LYS A 422 -7.12 14.70 13.28
C LYS A 422 -8.05 15.29 12.22
N GLN A 423 -7.60 15.41 10.97
CA GLN A 423 -8.41 15.93 9.85
C GLN A 423 -9.72 15.16 9.67
N TYR A 424 -9.68 13.82 9.75
CA TYR A 424 -10.89 13.00 9.66
C TYR A 424 -11.75 13.00 10.94
N LEU A 425 -11.17 13.24 12.13
CA LEU A 425 -11.94 13.48 13.35
C LEU A 425 -12.70 14.81 13.24
N ASP A 426 -12.02 15.89 12.85
CA ASP A 426 -12.61 17.22 12.65
C ASP A 426 -13.77 17.13 11.64
N LYS A 427 -13.55 16.55 10.46
CA LYS A 427 -14.58 16.33 9.42
C LYS A 427 -15.72 15.37 9.86
N SER A 428 -15.53 14.59 10.92
CA SER A 428 -16.61 13.76 11.49
C SER A 428 -17.45 14.45 12.56
N SER A 429 -17.14 15.72 12.88
CA SER A 429 -17.88 16.56 13.84
C SER A 429 -18.73 17.65 13.18
N GLU A 430 -18.69 17.74 11.84
CA GLU A 430 -19.50 18.61 10.98
C GLU A 430 -20.76 17.90 10.44
#